data_AF-A0A366EN90-F1
#
_entry.id   AF-A0A366EN90-F1
#
_cell.length_a   1.000
_cell.length_b   1.000
_cell.length_c   1.000
_cell.angle_alpha   90.00
_cell.angle_beta   90.00
_cell.angle_gamma   90.00
#
_symmetry.space_group_name_H-M   'P 1'
#
loop_
_entity.id
_entity.type
_entity.pdbx_description
1 polymer ?
#
loop_
_entity_poly.entity_id
_entity_poly.type
_entity_poly.pdbx_seq_one_letter_code
_entity_poly.pdbx_strand_id
1 'polypeptide(L)'
;MDQEIRPVMPYTRPRTKDGYLRKYEYVYDEYFDSYLCPEGQILPYRTTTRDGYKQYASNPLECKDCPLLERCTQSKNHTKMIHRHVWQDYIDEVDHLRHTELNKTLYAKRKETIERVFADAKEKHGMRWTTLRGLKKVSMQAMLTFAAMNLKKLANWTWRGPCPA
;
A
#
# COMPACT_ATOMS: atom_id res chain seq x y z
N MET A 1 1.35 -14.54 -7.36
CA MET A 1 0.59 -15.77 -7.05
C MET A 1 1.46 -16.99 -6.73
N ASP A 2 2.78 -16.86 -6.77
CA ASP A 2 3.75 -17.97 -6.74
C ASP A 2 3.71 -18.83 -5.46
N GLN A 3 3.00 -18.39 -4.42
CA GLN A 3 2.81 -19.12 -3.16
C GLN A 3 1.36 -19.56 -2.93
N GLU A 4 0.46 -19.42 -3.91
CA GLU A 4 -0.98 -19.70 -3.80
C GLU A 4 -1.73 -18.93 -2.69
N ILE A 5 -1.08 -17.91 -2.11
CA ILE A 5 -1.67 -17.05 -1.09
C ILE A 5 -2.52 -16.00 -1.79
N ARG A 6 -3.83 -15.99 -1.52
CA ARG A 6 -4.75 -14.95 -2.01
C ARG A 6 -4.64 -13.69 -1.13
N PRO A 7 -4.14 -12.57 -1.66
CA PRO A 7 -3.96 -11.36 -0.87
C PRO A 7 -5.29 -10.64 -0.63
N VAL A 8 -5.53 -10.25 0.64
CA VAL A 8 -6.66 -9.43 1.07
C VAL A 8 -6.10 -8.20 1.78
N MET A 9 -5.67 -7.21 0.99
CA MET A 9 -4.96 -6.03 1.48
C MET A 9 -5.87 -4.79 1.56
N PRO A 10 -5.61 -3.85 2.49
CA PRO A 10 -6.30 -2.57 2.52
C PRO A 10 -5.92 -1.70 1.32
N TYR A 11 -6.90 -0.97 0.79
CA TYR A 11 -6.69 -0.03 -0.31
C TYR A 11 -6.18 1.32 0.22
N THR A 12 -5.09 1.81 -0.36
CA THR A 12 -4.62 3.18 -0.13
C THR A 12 -4.92 4.02 -1.36
N ARG A 13 -5.74 5.06 -1.21
CA ARG A 13 -6.05 5.98 -2.31
C ARG A 13 -4.76 6.69 -2.78
N PRO A 14 -4.54 6.81 -4.11
CA PRO A 14 -3.46 7.63 -4.66
C PRO A 14 -3.47 9.04 -4.07
N ARG A 15 -2.29 9.55 -3.69
CA ARG A 15 -2.11 10.87 -3.04
C ARG A 15 -1.69 11.97 -4.02
N THR A 16 -2.02 11.82 -5.30
CA THR A 16 -1.73 12.86 -6.31
C THR A 16 -2.53 14.12 -6.00
N LYS A 17 -1.91 15.30 -6.20
CA LYS A 17 -2.59 16.60 -6.05
C LYS A 17 -3.79 16.70 -6.98
N ASP A 18 -4.84 17.38 -6.56
CA ASP A 18 -6.03 17.61 -7.39
C ASP A 18 -5.68 18.45 -8.63
N GLY A 19 -6.29 18.13 -9.78
CA GLY A 19 -6.03 18.76 -11.08
C GLY A 19 -4.83 18.18 -11.86
N TYR A 20 -3.95 17.43 -11.20
CA TYR A 20 -2.79 16.79 -11.82
C TYR A 20 -3.11 15.43 -12.44
N LEU A 21 -2.34 15.06 -13.45
CA LEU A 21 -2.41 13.75 -14.08
C LEU A 21 -2.04 12.66 -13.08
N ARG A 22 -2.92 11.68 -12.94
CA ARG A 22 -2.80 10.53 -12.04
C ARG A 22 -2.04 9.41 -12.72
N LYS A 23 -1.51 8.48 -11.91
CA LYS A 23 -0.68 7.37 -12.40
C LYS A 23 -1.42 6.50 -13.44
N TYR A 24 -2.73 6.27 -13.26
CA TYR A 24 -3.52 5.44 -14.17
C TYR A 24 -3.72 6.04 -15.56
N GLU A 25 -3.46 7.33 -15.74
CA GLU A 25 -3.51 7.97 -17.08
C GLU A 25 -2.24 7.66 -17.89
N TYR A 26 -1.20 7.12 -17.26
CA TYR A 26 0.00 6.63 -17.93
C TYR A 26 -0.11 5.12 -18.10
N VAL A 27 -0.03 4.66 -19.35
CA VAL A 27 -0.13 3.23 -19.66
C VAL A 27 1.27 2.62 -19.58
N TYR A 28 1.40 1.49 -18.91
CA TYR A 28 2.66 0.74 -18.88
C TYR A 28 2.67 -0.26 -20.04
N ASP A 29 3.74 -0.25 -20.82
CA ASP A 29 4.01 -1.24 -21.86
C ASP A 29 5.05 -2.25 -21.33
N GLU A 30 4.60 -3.49 -21.14
CA GLU A 30 5.43 -4.60 -20.65
C GLU A 30 6.47 -5.06 -21.67
N TYR A 31 6.17 -4.97 -22.97
CA TYR A 31 7.05 -5.46 -24.03
C TYR A 31 8.27 -4.55 -24.20
N PHE A 32 8.04 -3.23 -24.16
CA PHE A 32 9.12 -2.24 -24.29
C PHE A 32 9.70 -1.75 -22.95
N ASP A 33 9.19 -2.23 -21.81
CA ASP A 33 9.48 -1.73 -20.45
C ASP A 33 9.48 -0.19 -20.41
N SER A 34 8.35 0.41 -20.79
CA SER A 34 8.22 1.86 -20.89
C SER A 34 6.82 2.34 -20.49
N TYR A 35 6.70 3.62 -20.17
CA TYR A 35 5.39 4.26 -19.92
C TYR A 35 4.98 5.14 -21.10
N LEU A 36 3.71 5.10 -21.45
CA LEU A 36 3.09 5.98 -22.44
C LEU A 36 2.33 7.09 -21.74
N CYS A 37 2.65 8.33 -22.12
CA CYS A 37 1.92 9.53 -21.73
C CYS A 37 0.56 9.59 -22.47
N PRO A 38 -0.47 10.28 -21.93
CA PRO A 38 -1.70 10.60 -22.67
C PRO A 38 -1.48 11.25 -24.04
N GLU A 39 -0.38 11.99 -24.20
CA GLU A 39 0.03 12.63 -25.46
C GLU A 39 0.82 11.68 -26.39
N GLY A 40 0.95 10.40 -26.04
CA GLY A 40 1.66 9.40 -26.84
C GLY A 40 3.19 9.38 -26.70
N GLN A 41 3.78 10.26 -25.88
CA GLN A 41 5.22 10.24 -25.61
C GLN A 41 5.64 9.04 -24.76
N ILE A 42 6.78 8.45 -25.12
CA ILE A 42 7.38 7.31 -24.42
C ILE A 42 8.28 7.80 -23.29
N LEU A 43 8.10 7.24 -22.10
CA LEU A 43 8.94 7.44 -20.93
C LEU A 43 9.80 6.17 -20.75
N PRO A 44 11.05 6.16 -21.23
CA PRO A 44 11.93 5.01 -21.09
C PRO A 44 12.34 4.77 -19.63
N TYR A 45 12.70 3.53 -19.34
CA TYR A 45 13.34 3.15 -18.09
C TYR A 45 14.68 3.87 -17.92
N ARG A 46 14.90 4.44 -16.73
CA ARG A 46 16.11 5.19 -16.39
C ARG A 46 17.00 4.40 -15.43
N THR A 47 16.49 4.07 -14.24
CA THR A 47 17.29 3.45 -13.17
C THR A 47 16.35 2.84 -12.12
N THR A 48 16.83 1.83 -11.39
CA THR A 48 16.14 1.28 -10.21
C THR A 48 16.80 1.82 -8.94
N THR A 49 16.02 2.38 -8.03
CA THR A 49 16.51 2.86 -6.74
C THR A 49 16.85 1.71 -5.81
N ARG A 50 17.70 1.96 -4.81
CA ARG A 50 18.01 1.00 -3.74
C ARG A 50 16.76 0.54 -2.97
N ASP A 51 15.74 1.38 -2.91
CA ASP A 51 14.45 1.10 -2.26
C ASP A 51 13.50 0.24 -3.12
N GLY A 52 13.94 -0.24 -4.29
CA GLY A 52 13.15 -1.14 -5.13
C GLY A 52 12.11 -0.45 -6.03
N TYR A 53 12.39 0.78 -6.46
CA TYR A 53 11.54 1.49 -7.43
C TYR A 53 12.25 1.67 -8.76
N LYS A 54 11.64 1.18 -9.84
CA LYS A 54 12.00 1.50 -11.22
C LYS A 54 11.57 2.92 -11.55
N GLN A 55 12.47 3.73 -12.08
CA GLN A 55 12.22 5.11 -12.49
C GLN A 55 12.10 5.19 -14.01
N TYR A 56 11.07 5.88 -14.48
CA TYR A 56 10.84 6.18 -15.89
C TYR A 56 10.75 7.70 -16.05
N ALA A 57 11.44 8.25 -17.05
CA ALA A 57 11.57 9.69 -17.21
C ALA A 57 11.17 10.11 -18.62
N SER A 58 10.44 11.22 -18.74
CA SER A 58 10.12 11.81 -20.04
C SER A 58 11.28 12.61 -20.62
N ASN A 59 11.25 12.86 -21.93
CA ASN A 59 12.20 13.75 -22.58
C ASN A 59 11.84 15.23 -22.32
N PRO A 60 12.71 16.03 -21.66
CA PRO A 60 12.43 17.44 -21.38
C PRO A 60 12.16 18.29 -22.63
N LEU A 61 12.82 17.97 -23.73
CA LEU A 61 12.74 18.74 -24.97
C LEU A 61 11.34 18.66 -25.59
N GLU A 62 10.72 17.49 -25.53
CA GLU A 62 9.38 17.26 -26.08
C GLU A 62 8.28 17.67 -25.09
N CYS A 63 8.55 17.58 -23.79
CA CYS A 63 7.59 17.97 -22.76
C CYS A 63 7.46 19.50 -22.60
N LYS A 64 8.46 20.28 -23.01
CA LYS A 64 8.46 21.74 -22.88
C LYS A 64 7.29 22.39 -23.63
N ASP A 65 6.97 21.87 -24.80
CA ASP A 65 5.93 22.39 -25.69
C ASP A 65 4.59 21.62 -25.55
N CYS A 66 4.46 20.79 -24.50
CA CYS A 66 3.28 19.94 -24.30
C CYS A 66 2.09 20.75 -23.74
N PRO A 67 0.88 20.61 -24.31
CA PRO A 67 -0.31 21.33 -23.81
C PRO A 67 -0.74 20.88 -22.40
N LEU A 68 -0.39 19.65 -22.00
CA LEU A 68 -0.73 19.09 -20.70
C LEU A 68 0.33 19.37 -19.61
N LEU A 69 1.37 20.16 -19.91
CA LEU A 69 2.51 20.38 -19.03
C LEU A 69 2.09 20.86 -17.63
N GLU A 70 1.18 21.85 -17.56
CA GLU A 70 0.68 22.41 -16.29
C GLU A 70 0.00 21.37 -15.39
N ARG A 71 -0.69 20.39 -16.01
CA ARG A 71 -1.35 19.29 -15.31
C ARG A 71 -0.43 18.09 -15.09
N CYS A 72 0.66 17.99 -15.85
CA CYS A 72 1.55 16.83 -15.85
C CYS A 72 2.64 16.92 -14.77
N THR A 73 3.37 18.04 -14.72
CA THR A 73 4.57 18.18 -13.86
C THR A 73 4.83 19.64 -13.47
N GLN A 74 5.24 19.86 -12.21
CA GLN A 74 5.74 21.16 -11.71
C GLN A 74 7.28 21.23 -11.72
N SER A 75 7.95 20.28 -12.39
CA SER A 75 9.41 20.25 -12.44
C SER A 75 9.97 21.44 -13.22
N LYS A 76 11.00 22.10 -12.70
CA LYS A 76 11.72 23.18 -13.40
C LYS A 76 12.32 22.74 -14.73
N ASN A 77 12.66 21.44 -14.84
CA ASN A 77 13.24 20.86 -16.04
C ASN A 77 12.17 20.27 -16.98
N HIS A 78 10.88 20.53 -16.72
CA HIS A 78 9.74 19.99 -17.49
C HIS A 78 9.75 18.45 -17.65
N THR A 79 10.49 17.75 -16.78
CA THR A 79 10.61 16.29 -16.80
C THR A 79 9.53 15.68 -15.91
N LYS A 80 8.77 14.72 -16.44
CA LYS A 80 7.91 13.83 -15.64
C LYS A 80 8.72 12.62 -15.23
N MET A 81 8.66 12.27 -13.94
CA MET A 81 9.22 11.02 -13.43
C MET A 81 8.09 10.14 -12.88
N ILE A 82 8.06 8.90 -13.31
CA ILE A 82 7.14 7.87 -12.81
C ILE A 82 7.96 6.83 -12.04
N HIS A 83 7.51 6.54 -10.83
CA HIS A 83 8.07 5.48 -10.00
C HIS A 83 7.15 4.27 -10.04
N ARG A 84 7.67 3.14 -10.52
CA ARG A 84 7.00 1.84 -10.52
C ARG A 84 7.69 0.95 -9.50
N HIS A 85 6.93 0.33 -8.60
CA HIS A 85 7.51 -0.63 -7.66
C HIS A 85 7.99 -1.87 -8.43
N VAL A 86 9.07 -2.53 -8.00
CA VAL A 86 9.54 -3.77 -8.67
C VAL A 86 8.47 -4.87 -8.63
N TRP A 87 7.65 -4.90 -7.58
CA TRP A 87 6.50 -5.80 -7.42
C TRP A 87 5.17 -5.17 -7.83
N GLN A 88 5.17 -4.20 -8.75
CA GLN A 88 3.93 -3.51 -9.16
C GLN A 88 2.90 -4.50 -9.73
N ASP A 89 3.32 -5.51 -10.50
CA ASP A 89 2.42 -6.51 -11.09
C ASP A 89 1.56 -7.22 -10.02
N TYR A 90 2.18 -7.62 -8.91
CA TYR A 90 1.47 -8.20 -7.78
C TYR A 90 0.53 -7.21 -7.10
N ILE A 91 0.89 -5.93 -7.03
CA ILE A 91 0.03 -4.89 -6.45
C ILE A 91 -1.19 -4.66 -7.33
N ASP A 92 -1.01 -4.62 -8.65
CA ASP A 92 -2.08 -4.43 -9.61
C ASP A 92 -3.04 -5.63 -9.57
N GLU A 93 -2.51 -6.85 -9.48
CA GLU A 93 -3.29 -8.07 -9.25
C GLU A 93 -4.11 -8.00 -7.95
N VAL A 94 -3.51 -7.53 -6.84
CA VAL A 94 -4.22 -7.34 -5.56
C VAL A 94 -5.38 -6.34 -5.72
N ASP A 95 -5.18 -5.26 -6.47
CA ASP A 95 -6.24 -4.27 -6.70
C ASP A 95 -7.36 -4.85 -7.57
N HIS A 96 -7.04 -5.65 -8.59
CA HIS A 96 -8.06 -6.41 -9.33
C HIS A 96 -8.85 -7.35 -8.43
N LEU A 97 -8.15 -8.15 -7.61
CA LEU A 97 -8.77 -9.09 -6.68
C LEU A 97 -9.66 -8.38 -5.66
N ARG A 98 -9.32 -7.17 -5.22
CA ARG A 98 -10.13 -6.38 -4.27
C ARG A 98 -11.57 -6.18 -4.74
N HIS A 99 -11.80 -6.09 -6.05
CA HIS A 99 -13.13 -5.89 -6.62
C HIS A 99 -14.00 -7.16 -6.64
N THR A 100 -13.40 -8.33 -6.44
CA THR A 100 -14.13 -9.61 -6.39
C THR A 100 -14.97 -9.76 -5.13
N GLU A 101 -16.11 -10.43 -5.24
CA GLU A 101 -17.05 -10.59 -4.14
C GLU A 101 -16.47 -11.40 -2.97
N LEU A 102 -15.64 -12.40 -3.28
CA LEU A 102 -14.91 -13.15 -2.26
C LEU A 102 -13.95 -12.25 -1.46
N ASN A 103 -13.20 -11.36 -2.12
CA ASN A 103 -12.30 -10.47 -1.39
C ASN A 103 -13.06 -9.45 -0.54
N LYS A 104 -14.18 -8.92 -1.04
CA LYS A 104 -15.03 -8.01 -0.25
C LYS A 104 -15.55 -8.69 1.02
N THR A 105 -16.07 -9.91 0.91
CA THR A 105 -16.59 -10.67 2.05
C THR A 105 -15.50 -11.04 3.05
N LEU A 106 -14.31 -11.45 2.58
CA LEU A 106 -13.16 -11.71 3.44
C LEU A 106 -12.65 -10.43 4.13
N TYR A 107 -12.51 -9.33 3.38
CA TYR A 107 -12.07 -8.06 3.92
C TYR A 107 -13.02 -7.51 4.98
N ALA A 108 -14.34 -7.71 4.80
CA ALA A 108 -15.36 -7.31 5.77
C ALA A 108 -15.16 -7.96 7.15
N LYS A 109 -14.58 -9.18 7.25
CA LYS A 109 -14.29 -9.86 8.53
C LYS A 109 -13.16 -9.20 9.33
N ARG A 110 -12.38 -8.30 8.72
CA ARG A 110 -11.27 -7.60 9.39
C ARG A 110 -11.74 -6.68 10.52
N LYS A 111 -12.93 -6.08 10.36
CA LYS A 111 -13.55 -5.21 11.38
C LYS A 111 -13.88 -5.96 12.67
N GLU A 112 -14.23 -7.24 12.55
CA GLU A 112 -14.63 -8.10 13.68
C GLU A 112 -13.42 -8.68 14.41
N THR A 113 -12.37 -9.03 13.65
CA THR A 113 -11.21 -9.75 14.15
C THR A 113 -10.10 -8.81 14.62
N ILE A 114 -9.54 -8.04 13.68
CA ILE A 114 -8.31 -7.26 13.91
C ILE A 114 -8.62 -5.92 14.55
N GLU A 115 -9.64 -5.20 14.06
CA GLU A 115 -9.95 -3.86 14.57
C GLU A 115 -10.40 -3.91 16.04
N ARG A 116 -11.16 -4.95 16.43
CA ARG A 116 -11.55 -5.19 17.82
C ARG A 116 -10.34 -5.43 18.74
N VAL A 117 -9.34 -6.18 18.26
CA VAL A 117 -8.09 -6.41 19.02
C VAL A 117 -7.35 -5.08 19.20
N PHE A 118 -7.23 -4.27 18.15
CA PHE A 118 -6.60 -2.96 18.27
C PHE A 118 -7.37 -1.99 19.19
N ALA A 119 -8.71 -2.04 19.17
CA ALA A 119 -9.53 -1.26 20.09
C ALA A 119 -9.28 -1.69 21.54
N ASP A 120 -9.28 -2.99 21.84
CA ASP A 120 -8.98 -3.49 23.18
C ASP A 120 -7.56 -3.11 23.63
N ALA A 121 -6.57 -3.20 22.74
CA ALA A 121 -5.19 -2.79 23.04
C ALA A 121 -5.11 -1.30 23.43
N LYS A 122 -5.86 -0.44 22.73
CA LYS A 122 -5.90 1.01 23.01
C LYS A 122 -6.67 1.33 24.28
N GLU A 123 -7.91 0.85 24.41
CA GLU A 123 -8.81 1.22 25.51
C GLU A 123 -8.47 0.51 26.82
N LYS A 124 -8.19 -0.80 26.77
CA LYS A 124 -8.03 -1.63 27.97
C LYS A 124 -6.58 -1.82 28.39
N HIS A 125 -5.64 -1.72 27.44
CA HIS A 125 -4.21 -1.93 27.71
C HIS A 125 -3.36 -0.66 27.56
N GLY A 126 -4.00 0.51 27.46
CA GLY A 126 -3.33 1.81 27.55
C GLY A 126 -2.46 2.17 26.35
N MET A 127 -2.59 1.48 25.20
CA MET A 127 -1.78 1.75 24.01
C MET A 127 -2.21 3.03 23.24
N ARG A 128 -3.09 3.88 23.81
CA ARG A 128 -3.37 5.21 23.24
C ARG A 128 -2.15 6.13 23.31
N TRP A 129 -1.31 5.96 24.33
CA TRP A 129 -0.13 6.78 24.57
C TRP A 129 1.10 5.92 24.83
N THR A 130 2.25 6.36 24.33
CA THR A 130 3.54 5.73 24.65
C THR A 130 4.02 6.21 26.00
N THR A 131 4.19 5.31 26.97
CA THR A 131 4.69 5.65 28.31
C THR A 131 6.22 5.66 28.37
N LEU A 132 6.89 4.99 27.43
CA LEU A 132 8.35 4.87 27.35
C LEU A 132 8.93 5.71 26.20
N ARG A 133 10.18 6.15 26.34
CA ARG A 133 10.94 6.85 25.29
C ARG A 133 11.84 5.89 24.51
N GLY A 134 11.78 5.99 23.18
CA GLY A 134 12.63 5.25 22.24
C GLY A 134 11.99 3.98 21.68
N LEU A 135 12.29 3.68 20.42
CA LEU A 135 11.66 2.61 19.63
C LEU A 135 11.81 1.23 20.29
N LYS A 136 13.01 0.90 20.80
CA LYS A 136 13.26 -0.41 21.43
C LYS A 136 12.35 -0.66 22.63
N LYS A 137 12.20 0.33 23.53
CA LYS A 137 11.39 0.21 24.74
C LYS A 137 9.90 0.15 24.44
N VAL A 138 9.42 0.98 23.52
CA VAL A 138 8.01 0.96 23.07
C VAL A 138 7.68 -0.36 22.37
N SER A 139 8.60 -0.89 21.56
CA SER A 139 8.44 -2.21 20.93
C SER A 139 8.30 -3.32 21.97
N MET A 140 9.16 -3.34 23.00
CA MET A 140 9.05 -4.30 24.10
C MET A 140 7.70 -4.19 24.84
N GLN A 141 7.26 -2.98 25.14
CA GLN A 141 5.96 -2.75 25.78
C GLN A 141 4.82 -3.31 24.92
N ALA A 142 4.81 -3.00 23.62
CA ALA A 142 3.80 -3.50 22.70
C ALA A 142 3.79 -5.04 22.64
N MET A 143 4.97 -5.68 22.57
CA MET A 143 5.11 -7.14 22.59
C MET A 143 4.51 -7.74 23.86
N LEU A 144 4.84 -7.19 25.03
CA LEU A 144 4.30 -7.67 26.31
C LEU A 144 2.78 -7.50 26.39
N THR A 145 2.25 -6.36 25.92
CA THR A 145 0.80 -6.13 25.86
C THR A 145 0.10 -7.17 24.99
N PHE A 146 0.59 -7.43 23.77
CA PHE A 146 -0.02 -8.42 22.89
C PHE A 146 0.14 -9.85 23.43
N ALA A 147 1.26 -10.17 24.09
CA ALA A 147 1.43 -11.45 24.78
C ALA A 147 0.37 -11.65 25.87
N ALA A 148 0.16 -10.64 26.73
CA ALA A 148 -0.89 -10.66 27.75
C ALA A 148 -2.29 -10.80 27.14
N MET A 149 -2.59 -10.11 26.03
CA MET A 149 -3.86 -10.25 25.32
C MET A 149 -4.08 -11.66 24.78
N ASN A 150 -3.03 -12.29 24.24
CA ASN A 150 -3.10 -13.67 23.75
C ASN A 150 -3.31 -14.67 24.89
N LEU A 151 -2.61 -14.50 26.02
CA LEU A 151 -2.84 -15.30 27.23
C LEU A 151 -4.28 -15.17 27.74
N LYS A 152 -4.84 -13.95 27.74
CA LYS A 152 -6.24 -13.71 28.09
C LYS A 152 -7.21 -14.41 27.16
N LYS A 153 -6.93 -14.46 25.84
CA LYS A 153 -7.75 -15.22 24.89
C LYS A 153 -7.71 -16.71 25.18
N LEU A 154 -6.51 -17.27 25.40
CA LEU A 154 -6.34 -18.68 25.76
C LEU A 154 -7.11 -19.03 27.04
N ALA A 155 -6.98 -18.23 28.09
CA ALA A 155 -7.72 -18.44 29.34
C ALA A 155 -9.25 -18.40 29.15
N ASN A 156 -9.76 -17.51 28.28
CA ASN A 156 -11.19 -17.47 27.97
C ASN A 156 -11.66 -18.72 27.21
N TRP A 157 -10.84 -19.26 26.31
CA TRP A 157 -11.14 -20.48 25.56
C TRP A 157 -11.11 -21.74 26.44
N THR A 158 -10.24 -21.78 27.45
CA THR A 158 -10.18 -22.92 28.38
C THR A 158 -11.28 -22.85 29.45
N TRP A 159 -11.68 -21.64 29.87
CA TRP A 159 -12.69 -21.45 30.92
C TRP A 159 -14.12 -21.66 30.43
N ARG A 160 -14.47 -21.15 29.26
CA ARG A 160 -15.76 -21.44 28.60
C ARG A 160 -15.48 -22.66 27.73
N GLY A 161 -15.91 -23.85 28.13
CA GLY A 161 -15.66 -25.09 27.38
C GLY A 161 -15.87 -24.93 25.86
N PRO A 162 -15.17 -25.70 25.02
CA PRO A 162 -15.08 -25.43 23.59
C PRO A 162 -16.47 -25.29 22.98
N CYS A 163 -16.75 -24.12 22.40
CA CYS A 163 -17.92 -23.95 21.55
C CYS A 163 -17.73 -24.84 20.32
N PRO A 164 -18.66 -25.76 19.98
CA PRO A 164 -18.54 -26.55 18.77
C PRO A 164 -18.46 -25.62 17.55
N ALA A 165 -17.53 -25.96 16.66
CA ALA A 165 -17.18 -25.23 15.45
C ALA A 165 -18.35 -25.11 14.45
#